data_AF-A0A024RYX1-F1
#
_entry.id   AF-A0A024RYX1-F1
#
_cell.length_a   1.000
_cell.length_b   1.000
_cell.length_c   1.000
_cell.angle_alpha   90.00
_cell.angle_beta   90.00
_cell.angle_gamma   90.00
#
_symmetry.space_group_name_H-M   'P 1'
#
loop_
_entity.id
_entity.type
_entity.pdbx_description
1 polymer ?
#
loop_
_entity_poly.entity_id
_entity_poly.type
_entity_poly.pdbx_seq_one_letter_code
_entity_poly.pdbx_strand_id
1 'polypeptide(L)'
;MAGLFDADAYECDDLPERFYRVTYPGSQTRDEDTGDYVSDTTLEISDDVDLKEIVEDHFYWRRAPSPFISVFCDERHARNWARKRVDKLNCSLGDVYISEIDTAKLPAGTTVFEATLLADMLDIYHPYSENEYLVLHRISCVSIVSTRSLEEIEADELAHTMALFGLNDPIRMFIDQDSE
;
A
#
# COMPACT_ATOMS: atom_id res chain seq x y z
N MET A 1 -2.90 30.20 -21.78
CA MET A 1 -1.75 29.29 -21.83
C MET A 1 -1.86 28.47 -20.58
N ALA A 2 -2.38 27.24 -20.67
CA ALA A 2 -2.35 26.32 -19.55
C ALA A 2 -0.87 26.02 -19.29
N GLY A 3 -0.39 26.29 -18.07
CA GLY A 3 0.90 25.76 -17.66
C GLY A 3 0.81 24.24 -17.76
N LEU A 4 1.82 23.60 -18.35
CA LEU A 4 1.93 22.15 -18.24
C LEU A 4 1.98 21.85 -16.74
N PHE A 5 1.07 21.01 -16.25
CA PHE A 5 1.16 20.46 -14.90
C PHE A 5 2.54 19.80 -14.74
N ASP A 6 3.31 20.29 -13.77
CA ASP A 6 4.66 19.81 -13.50
C ASP A 6 4.59 18.78 -12.37
N ALA A 7 4.29 17.53 -12.74
CA ALA A 7 4.26 16.41 -11.79
C ALA A 7 5.62 16.26 -11.07
N ASP A 8 6.71 16.61 -11.74
CA ASP A 8 8.09 16.51 -11.23
C ASP A 8 8.29 17.43 -10.00
N ALA A 9 7.50 18.50 -9.86
CA ALA A 9 7.56 19.39 -8.69
C ALA A 9 7.11 18.70 -7.39
N TYR A 10 6.39 17.58 -7.50
CA TYR A 10 5.86 16.82 -6.36
C TYR A 10 6.55 15.46 -6.18
N GLU A 11 7.45 15.09 -7.09
CA GLU A 11 8.12 13.78 -7.09
C GLU A 11 9.07 13.63 -5.89
N CYS A 12 9.14 12.41 -5.35
CA CYS A 12 10.06 12.05 -4.29
C CYS A 12 11.39 11.55 -4.87
N ASP A 13 12.46 12.34 -4.69
CA ASP A 13 13.80 11.99 -5.18
C ASP A 13 14.48 10.89 -4.33
N ASP A 14 14.18 10.83 -3.04
CA ASP A 14 14.84 9.94 -2.07
C ASP A 14 13.90 8.79 -1.67
N LEU A 15 13.81 7.77 -2.52
CA LEU A 15 12.98 6.60 -2.25
C LEU A 15 13.61 5.68 -1.18
N PRO A 16 12.79 5.11 -0.28
CA PRO A 16 13.26 4.05 0.62
C PRO A 16 13.65 2.80 -0.18
N GLU A 17 14.45 1.89 0.40
CA GLU A 17 14.92 0.69 -0.30
C GLU A 17 13.78 -0.26 -0.73
N ARG A 18 12.66 -0.24 0.02
CA ARG A 18 11.53 -1.15 -0.18
C ARG A 18 10.22 -0.45 0.01
N PHE A 19 9.25 -0.91 -0.78
CA PHE A 19 7.84 -0.63 -0.58
C PHE A 19 7.04 -1.91 -0.34
N TYR A 20 5.89 -1.76 0.30
CA TYR A 20 4.95 -2.82 0.60
C TYR A 20 3.57 -2.41 0.09
N ARG A 21 3.06 -3.12 -0.92
CA ARG A 21 1.72 -2.89 -1.49
C ARG A 21 0.73 -3.86 -0.88
N VAL A 22 -0.41 -3.36 -0.41
CA VAL A 22 -1.50 -4.20 0.09
C VAL A 22 -2.56 -4.40 -0.98
N THR A 23 -2.88 -5.65 -1.27
CA THR A 23 -3.92 -6.10 -2.20
C THR A 23 -5.08 -6.69 -1.40
N TYR A 24 -6.31 -6.38 -1.76
CA TYR A 24 -7.50 -6.89 -1.07
C TYR A 24 -8.71 -6.90 -2.02
N PRO A 25 -9.81 -7.60 -1.67
CA PRO A 25 -10.98 -7.67 -2.54
C PRO A 25 -11.56 -6.28 -2.84
N GLY A 26 -11.68 -5.96 -4.12
CA GLY A 26 -12.16 -4.64 -4.57
C GLY A 26 -11.11 -3.53 -4.53
N SER A 27 -9.81 -3.85 -4.43
CA SER A 27 -8.75 -2.86 -4.68
C SER A 27 -8.89 -2.31 -6.10
N GLN A 28 -8.66 -1.01 -6.28
CA GLN A 28 -8.84 -0.34 -7.58
C GLN A 28 -7.73 -0.64 -8.59
N THR A 29 -6.64 -1.24 -8.13
CA THR A 29 -5.52 -1.68 -8.96
C THR A 29 -5.86 -3.01 -9.61
N ARG A 30 -5.62 -3.13 -10.91
CA ARG A 30 -5.75 -4.38 -11.66
C ARG A 30 -4.41 -5.10 -11.68
N ASP A 31 -4.48 -6.40 -11.46
CA ASP A 31 -3.37 -7.30 -11.72
C ASP A 31 -3.49 -7.68 -13.20
N GLU A 32 -2.55 -7.23 -14.03
CA GLU A 32 -2.50 -7.62 -15.44
C GLU A 32 -1.92 -9.04 -15.58
N ASP A 33 -2.16 -9.72 -16.71
CA ASP A 33 -1.57 -11.04 -17.00
C ASP A 33 -0.02 -11.03 -16.96
N THR A 34 0.58 -9.83 -17.08
CA THR A 34 2.03 -9.59 -16.95
C THR A 34 2.54 -9.65 -15.51
N GLY A 35 1.65 -9.62 -14.52
CA GLY A 35 1.97 -9.47 -13.10
C GLY A 35 2.24 -8.03 -12.67
N ASP A 36 2.01 -7.05 -13.55
CA ASP A 36 2.09 -5.63 -13.20
C ASP A 36 0.87 -5.23 -12.36
N TYR A 37 1.08 -4.28 -11.45
CA TYR A 37 0.00 -3.54 -10.83
C TYR A 37 -0.30 -2.29 -11.64
N VAL A 38 -1.55 -2.12 -12.08
CA VAL A 38 -1.97 -0.99 -12.91
C VAL A 38 -3.19 -0.30 -12.31
N SER A 39 -3.12 1.00 -12.08
CA SER A 39 -4.23 1.86 -11.69
C SER A 39 -4.89 2.51 -12.91
N ASP A 40 -5.80 3.47 -12.72
CA ASP A 40 -6.44 4.14 -13.85
C ASP A 40 -5.43 5.00 -14.64
N THR A 41 -5.17 4.64 -15.89
CA THR A 41 -4.26 5.39 -16.78
C THR A 41 -4.99 6.38 -17.69
N THR A 42 -6.30 6.51 -17.54
CA THR A 42 -7.14 7.42 -18.35
C THR A 42 -7.45 8.73 -17.64
N LEU A 43 -7.18 8.80 -16.33
CA LEU A 43 -7.28 10.03 -15.56
C LEU A 43 -6.06 10.91 -15.84
N GLU A 44 -6.28 11.98 -16.60
CA GLU A 44 -5.30 13.03 -16.85
C GLU A 44 -5.35 14.07 -15.72
N ILE A 45 -4.18 14.44 -15.19
CA ILE A 45 -4.05 15.50 -14.18
C ILE A 45 -3.68 16.79 -14.94
N SER A 46 -4.62 17.73 -15.05
CA SER A 46 -4.45 18.91 -15.91
C SER A 46 -3.78 20.10 -15.21
N ASP A 47 -4.02 20.24 -13.90
CA ASP A 47 -3.47 21.29 -13.05
C ASP A 47 -3.47 20.89 -11.55
N ASP A 48 -2.98 21.78 -10.69
CA ASP A 48 -2.88 21.54 -9.24
C ASP A 48 -4.25 21.37 -8.55
N VAL A 49 -5.32 21.98 -9.10
CA VAL A 49 -6.68 21.85 -8.54
C VAL A 49 -7.21 20.45 -8.84
N ASP A 50 -7.02 19.97 -10.07
CA ASP A 50 -7.34 18.60 -10.46
C ASP A 50 -6.52 17.60 -9.62
N LEU A 51 -5.21 17.83 -9.45
CA LEU A 51 -4.35 16.99 -8.62
C LEU A 51 -4.89 16.92 -7.19
N LYS A 52 -5.20 18.07 -6.58
CA LYS A 52 -5.75 18.13 -5.22
C LYS A 52 -7.01 17.31 -5.09
N GLU A 53 -7.97 17.46 -6.00
CA GLU A 53 -9.24 16.71 -5.96
C GLU A 53 -9.01 15.20 -6.05
N ILE A 54 -8.16 14.76 -6.99
CA ILE A 54 -7.86 13.33 -7.19
C ILE A 54 -7.12 12.75 -5.98
N VAL A 55 -6.15 13.48 -5.42
CA VAL A 55 -5.40 13.07 -4.23
C VAL A 55 -6.31 13.00 -3.00
N GLU A 56 -7.19 13.99 -2.80
CA GLU A 56 -8.18 13.96 -1.73
C GLU A 56 -9.11 12.75 -1.88
N ASP A 57 -9.66 12.52 -3.07
CA ASP A 57 -10.52 11.38 -3.34
C ASP A 57 -9.82 10.05 -3.07
N HIS A 58 -8.53 9.96 -3.40
CA HIS A 58 -7.67 8.81 -3.11
C HIS A 58 -7.50 8.60 -1.59
N PHE A 59 -7.04 9.62 -0.86
CA PHE A 59 -6.79 9.51 0.59
C PHE A 59 -8.05 9.19 1.38
N TYR A 60 -9.19 9.78 1.02
CA TYR A 60 -10.48 9.49 1.65
C TYR A 60 -11.12 8.19 1.14
N TRP A 61 -10.45 7.47 0.24
CA TRP A 61 -10.89 6.21 -0.35
C TRP A 61 -12.32 6.30 -0.89
N ARG A 62 -12.60 7.40 -1.60
CA ARG A 62 -13.87 7.57 -2.29
C ARG A 62 -13.95 6.55 -3.42
N ARG A 63 -15.16 6.13 -3.79
CA ARG A 63 -15.39 5.13 -4.86
C ARG A 63 -15.09 5.65 -6.28
N ALA A 64 -14.33 6.74 -6.39
CA ALA A 64 -13.83 7.26 -7.66
C ALA A 64 -12.61 6.45 -8.12
N PRO A 65 -12.40 6.26 -9.43
CA PRO A 65 -11.16 5.71 -9.94
C PRO A 65 -9.98 6.59 -9.52
N SER A 66 -8.84 5.96 -9.24
CA SER A 66 -7.62 6.63 -8.84
C SER A 66 -6.49 6.28 -9.82
N PRO A 67 -5.67 7.26 -10.25
CA PRO A 67 -4.46 6.99 -11.01
C PRO A 67 -3.30 6.54 -10.11
N PHE A 68 -3.46 6.58 -8.78
CA PHE A 68 -2.44 6.21 -7.82
C PHE A 68 -2.58 4.77 -7.33
N ILE A 69 -1.44 4.14 -7.05
CA ILE A 69 -1.30 2.87 -6.34
C ILE A 69 -0.63 3.17 -5.00
N SER A 70 -1.35 2.94 -3.89
CA SER A 70 -0.81 3.15 -2.55
C SER A 70 0.20 2.06 -2.19
N VAL A 71 1.35 2.48 -1.69
CA VAL A 71 2.39 1.60 -1.13
C VAL A 71 2.90 2.17 0.20
N PHE A 72 3.49 1.33 1.03
CA PHE A 72 4.03 1.74 2.33
C PHE A 72 5.53 1.47 2.41
N CYS A 73 6.31 2.34 3.04
CA CYS A 73 7.73 2.09 3.30
C CYS A 73 8.01 1.27 4.57
N ASP A 74 7.02 1.11 5.45
CA ASP A 74 7.11 0.31 6.67
C ASP A 74 6.24 -0.94 6.57
N GLU A 75 6.87 -2.12 6.66
CA GLU A 75 6.18 -3.41 6.54
C GLU A 75 5.13 -3.60 7.63
N ARG A 76 5.43 -3.19 8.85
CA ARG A 76 4.51 -3.31 9.99
C ARG A 76 3.28 -2.43 9.78
N HIS A 77 3.46 -1.24 9.22
CA HIS A 77 2.35 -0.35 8.85
C HIS A 77 1.48 -1.00 7.76
N ALA A 78 2.09 -1.54 6.71
CA ALA A 78 1.37 -2.28 5.66
C ALA A 78 0.54 -3.44 6.24
N ARG A 79 1.12 -4.25 7.15
CA ARG A 79 0.43 -5.36 7.83
C ARG A 79 -0.73 -4.87 8.71
N ASN A 80 -0.53 -3.81 9.48
CA ASN A 80 -1.60 -3.23 10.31
C ASN A 80 -2.74 -2.68 9.45
N TRP A 81 -2.41 -2.08 8.31
CA TRP A 81 -3.39 -1.61 7.35
C TRP A 81 -4.15 -2.78 6.72
N ALA A 82 -3.45 -3.85 6.33
CA ALA A 82 -4.03 -5.09 5.79
C ALA A 82 -5.04 -5.72 6.77
N ARG A 83 -4.71 -5.84 8.06
CA ARG A 83 -5.63 -6.32 9.11
C ARG A 83 -6.91 -5.49 9.20
N LYS A 84 -6.78 -4.15 9.21
CA LYS A 84 -7.94 -3.25 9.20
C LYS A 84 -8.83 -3.46 7.96
N ARG A 85 -8.26 -3.88 6.82
CA ARG A 85 -9.06 -4.18 5.61
C ARG A 85 -9.83 -5.48 5.74
N VAL A 86 -9.22 -6.51 6.32
CA VAL A 86 -9.91 -7.77 6.62
C VAL A 86 -11.16 -7.49 7.45
N ASP A 87 -11.01 -6.72 8.53
CA ASP A 87 -12.13 -6.33 9.41
C ASP A 87 -13.19 -5.50 8.65
N LYS A 88 -12.75 -4.49 7.90
CA LYS A 88 -13.65 -3.55 7.21
C LYS A 88 -14.42 -4.18 6.05
N LEU A 89 -13.81 -5.13 5.34
CA LEU A 89 -14.39 -5.80 4.18
C LEU A 89 -15.07 -7.12 4.54
N ASN A 90 -14.89 -7.60 5.78
CA ASN A 90 -15.39 -8.89 6.25
C ASN A 90 -14.96 -10.04 5.30
N CYS A 91 -13.67 -10.05 4.94
CA CYS A 91 -13.04 -11.10 4.14
C CYS A 91 -12.08 -11.95 5.01
N SER A 92 -11.44 -12.95 4.42
CA SER A 92 -10.44 -13.77 5.13
C SER A 92 -9.03 -13.18 5.04
N LEU A 93 -8.13 -13.60 5.93
CA LEU A 93 -6.71 -13.27 5.87
C LEU A 93 -6.06 -13.75 4.55
N GLY A 94 -6.54 -14.87 4.00
CA GLY A 94 -6.08 -15.43 2.72
C GLY A 94 -6.53 -14.62 1.49
N ASP A 95 -7.47 -13.70 1.65
CA ASP A 95 -7.94 -12.82 0.56
C ASP A 95 -7.12 -11.52 0.45
N VAL A 96 -6.25 -11.25 1.43
CA VAL A 96 -5.45 -10.03 1.50
C VAL A 96 -3.98 -10.38 1.32
N TYR A 97 -3.30 -9.70 0.41
CA TYR A 97 -1.92 -9.97 0.06
C TYR A 97 -1.04 -8.75 0.31
N ILE A 98 0.22 -9.00 0.64
CA ILE A 98 1.25 -7.98 0.76
C ILE A 98 2.35 -8.32 -0.23
N SER A 99 2.67 -7.36 -1.09
CA SER A 99 3.75 -7.47 -2.07
C SER A 99 4.91 -6.58 -1.67
N GLU A 100 6.08 -7.17 -1.61
CA GLU A 100 7.34 -6.45 -1.41
C GLU A 100 7.87 -5.98 -2.76
N ILE A 101 8.20 -4.69 -2.83
CA ILE A 101 8.66 -4.01 -4.04
C ILE A 101 10.07 -3.47 -3.76
N ASP A 102 11.02 -3.82 -4.61
CA ASP A 102 12.39 -3.30 -4.60
C ASP A 102 12.45 -2.02 -5.42
N THR A 103 12.68 -0.89 -4.75
CA THR A 103 12.64 0.43 -5.38
C THR A 103 13.78 0.63 -6.37
N ALA A 104 14.91 -0.05 -6.19
CA ALA A 104 16.03 -0.02 -7.12
C ALA A 104 15.72 -0.71 -8.47
N LYS A 105 14.64 -1.50 -8.53
CA LYS A 105 14.15 -2.17 -9.74
C LYS A 105 12.96 -1.47 -10.38
N LEU A 106 12.51 -0.34 -9.84
CA LEU A 106 11.47 0.45 -10.48
C LEU A 106 11.98 0.95 -11.85
N PRO A 107 11.20 0.83 -12.92
CA PRO A 107 11.57 1.37 -14.23
C PRO A 107 11.88 2.88 -14.15
N ALA A 108 12.85 3.33 -14.93
CA ALA A 108 13.13 4.76 -15.07
C ALA A 108 11.86 5.51 -15.54
N GLY A 109 11.57 6.64 -14.91
CA GLY A 109 10.35 7.43 -15.14
C GLY A 109 9.11 6.94 -14.37
N THR A 110 9.29 6.06 -13.37
CA THR A 110 8.22 5.76 -12.40
C THR A 110 8.07 6.94 -11.45
N THR A 111 6.98 7.69 -11.55
CA THR A 111 6.69 8.79 -10.65
C THR A 111 6.15 8.28 -9.32
N VAL A 112 6.77 8.70 -8.23
CA VAL A 112 6.38 8.36 -6.86
C VAL A 112 6.23 9.63 -6.04
N PHE A 113 5.13 9.76 -5.32
CA PHE A 113 4.86 10.87 -4.40
C PHE A 113 4.91 10.39 -2.96
N GLU A 114 5.57 11.12 -2.07
CA GLU A 114 5.44 10.90 -0.63
C GLU A 114 4.12 11.50 -0.15
N ALA A 115 3.24 10.69 0.44
CA ALA A 115 1.87 11.12 0.74
C ALA A 115 1.81 12.29 1.72
N THR A 116 2.74 12.35 2.70
CA THR A 116 2.81 13.45 3.67
C THR A 116 3.20 14.77 3.01
N LEU A 117 4.28 14.76 2.21
CA LEU A 117 4.72 15.96 1.48
C LEU A 117 3.66 16.42 0.48
N LEU A 118 3.04 15.48 -0.23
CA LEU A 118 1.97 15.78 -1.18
C LEU A 118 0.75 16.41 -0.49
N ALA A 119 0.33 15.85 0.65
CA ALA A 119 -0.78 16.39 1.43
C ALA A 119 -0.47 17.80 1.95
N ASP A 120 0.74 18.03 2.44
CA ASP A 120 1.19 19.34 2.94
C ASP A 120 1.23 20.39 1.81
N MET A 121 1.78 20.05 0.65
CA MET A 121 1.86 20.95 -0.50
C MET A 121 0.48 21.33 -1.06
N LEU A 122 -0.46 20.39 -1.03
CA LEU A 122 -1.81 20.59 -1.56
C LEU A 122 -2.81 21.08 -0.49
N ASP A 123 -2.37 21.30 0.75
CA ASP A 123 -3.24 21.68 1.89
C ASP A 123 -4.42 20.70 2.07
N ILE A 124 -4.09 19.41 2.17
CA ILE A 124 -5.02 18.29 2.36
C ILE A 124 -4.83 17.71 3.77
N TYR A 125 -5.91 17.55 4.51
CA TYR A 125 -5.86 16.82 5.79
C TYR A 125 -5.77 15.31 5.55
N HIS A 126 -4.61 14.70 5.80
CA HIS A 126 -4.40 13.25 5.71
C HIS A 126 -3.64 12.72 6.94
N PRO A 127 -4.32 12.47 8.07
CA PRO A 127 -3.66 12.12 9.34
C PRO A 127 -3.04 10.71 9.37
N TYR A 128 -3.20 9.92 8.31
CA TYR A 128 -2.65 8.57 8.18
C TYR A 128 -1.65 8.46 7.03
N SER A 129 -1.10 9.58 6.56
CA SER A 129 -0.12 9.65 5.47
C SER A 129 1.26 9.08 5.83
N GLU A 130 1.54 8.88 7.12
CA GLU A 130 2.85 8.44 7.58
C GLU A 130 3.25 7.11 6.94
N ASN A 131 4.42 7.08 6.31
CA ASN A 131 4.96 5.93 5.58
C ASN A 131 4.20 5.53 4.31
N GLU A 132 3.19 6.29 3.88
CA GLU A 132 2.46 6.05 2.63
C GLU A 132 3.11 6.82 1.45
N TYR A 133 3.19 6.14 0.31
CA TYR A 133 3.64 6.69 -0.95
C TYR A 133 2.62 6.34 -2.04
N LEU A 134 2.51 7.20 -3.04
CA LEU A 134 1.63 7.02 -4.19
C LEU A 134 2.47 6.81 -5.44
N VAL A 135 2.37 5.61 -6.04
CA VAL A 135 2.95 5.35 -7.35
C VAL A 135 1.95 5.69 -8.43
N LEU A 136 2.34 6.48 -9.42
CA LEU A 136 1.47 6.86 -10.52
C LEU A 136 1.38 5.73 -11.55
N HIS A 137 0.15 5.34 -11.91
CA HIS A 137 -0.23 4.43 -12.99
C HIS A 137 0.20 2.96 -12.88
N ARG A 138 1.48 2.67 -12.59
CA ARG A 138 2.02 1.32 -12.72
C ARG A 138 3.16 1.01 -11.76
N ILE A 139 3.12 -0.20 -11.19
CA ILE A 139 4.27 -0.87 -10.59
C ILE A 139 4.56 -2.12 -11.42
N SER A 140 5.75 -2.19 -12.00
CA SER A 140 6.10 -3.31 -12.89
C SER A 140 6.46 -4.56 -12.10
N CYS A 141 6.07 -5.74 -12.62
CA CYS A 141 6.35 -7.04 -12.02
C CYS A 141 7.84 -7.30 -11.77
N VAL A 142 8.73 -6.67 -12.55
CA VAL A 142 10.19 -6.79 -12.37
C VAL A 142 10.68 -6.20 -11.04
N SER A 143 9.90 -5.27 -10.46
CA SER A 143 10.18 -4.67 -9.16
C SER A 143 9.56 -5.43 -7.99
N ILE A 144 8.63 -6.36 -8.25
CA ILE A 144 7.96 -7.15 -7.21
C ILE A 144 8.87 -8.31 -6.82
N VAL A 145 9.36 -8.29 -5.59
CA VAL A 145 10.28 -9.30 -5.05
C VAL A 145 9.52 -10.52 -4.56
N SER A 146 8.40 -10.29 -3.87
CA SER A 146 7.57 -11.35 -3.32
C SER A 146 6.13 -10.85 -3.17
N THR A 147 5.19 -11.80 -3.20
CA THR A 147 3.79 -11.56 -2.86
C THR A 147 3.35 -12.70 -1.97
N ARG A 148 2.78 -12.38 -0.81
CA ARG A 148 2.31 -13.36 0.18
C ARG A 148 0.95 -12.96 0.71
N SER A 149 0.12 -13.94 1.03
CA SER A 149 -1.13 -13.69 1.75
C SER A 149 -0.83 -13.26 3.20
N LEU A 150 -1.74 -12.50 3.79
CA LEU A 150 -1.64 -12.11 5.20
C LEU A 150 -1.71 -13.34 6.11
N GLU A 151 -2.48 -14.36 5.73
CA GLU A 151 -2.54 -15.64 6.44
C GLU A 151 -1.16 -16.32 6.52
N GLU A 152 -0.44 -16.45 5.40
CA GLU A 152 0.91 -17.03 5.38
C GLU A 152 1.88 -16.22 6.25
N ILE A 153 1.79 -14.90 6.20
CA ILE A 153 2.66 -14.01 6.99
C ILE A 153 2.44 -14.22 8.49
N GLU A 154 1.18 -14.26 8.94
CA GLU A 154 0.86 -14.44 10.35
C GLU A 154 1.20 -15.86 10.85
N ALA A 155 1.01 -16.88 10.00
CA ALA A 155 1.42 -18.24 10.32
C ALA A 155 2.94 -18.35 10.54
N ASP A 156 3.75 -17.70 9.70
CA ASP A 156 5.21 -17.66 9.85
C ASP A 156 5.64 -16.89 11.11
N GLU A 157 5.01 -15.76 11.42
CA GLU A 157 5.28 -15.00 12.65
C GLU A 157 4.99 -15.83 13.91
N LEU A 158 3.86 -16.53 13.91
CA LEU A 158 3.48 -17.40 15.02
C LEU A 158 4.47 -18.57 15.17
N ALA A 159 4.82 -19.23 14.06
CA ALA A 159 5.80 -20.32 14.07
C ALA A 159 7.17 -19.85 14.56
N HIS A 160 7.63 -18.68 14.13
CA HIS A 160 8.88 -18.08 14.58
C HIS A 160 8.85 -17.77 16.09
N THR A 161 7.76 -17.19 16.57
CA THR A 161 7.54 -16.88 17.99
C THR A 161 7.54 -18.15 18.82
N MET A 162 6.82 -19.18 18.40
CA MET A 162 6.78 -20.47 19.08
C MET A 162 8.17 -21.12 19.15
N ALA A 163 8.95 -21.07 18.07
CA ALA A 163 10.32 -21.58 18.04
C ALA A 163 11.25 -20.84 19.02
N LEU A 164 11.13 -19.51 19.11
CA LEU A 164 11.91 -18.70 20.05
C LEU A 164 11.61 -19.05 21.52
N PHE A 165 10.36 -19.37 21.83
CA PHE A 165 9.92 -19.71 23.19
C PHE A 165 9.91 -21.22 23.49
N GLY A 166 10.33 -22.07 22.54
CA GLY A 166 10.32 -23.52 22.70
C GLY A 166 8.91 -24.11 22.93
N LEU A 167 7.87 -23.45 22.38
CA LEU A 167 6.48 -23.88 22.50
C LEU A 167 6.14 -24.84 21.35
N ASN A 168 5.59 -26.01 21.68
CA ASN A 168 5.23 -27.04 20.69
C ASN A 168 3.73 -27.07 20.32
N ASP A 169 2.89 -26.22 20.93
CA ASP A 169 1.43 -26.24 20.71
C ASP A 169 0.79 -24.84 20.78
N PRO A 170 0.06 -24.38 19.74
CA PRO A 170 -0.56 -23.04 19.71
C PRO A 170 -1.86 -22.94 20.51
N ILE A 171 -2.46 -24.07 20.93
CA ILE A 171 -3.80 -24.11 21.55
C ILE A 171 -3.83 -23.58 23.00
N ARG A 172 -2.67 -23.37 23.64
CA ARG A 172 -2.61 -22.95 25.07
C ARG A 172 -2.60 -21.45 25.32
N MET A 173 -2.65 -20.58 24.30
CA MET A 173 -2.59 -19.12 24.52
C MET A 173 -3.96 -18.46 24.81
N PHE A 174 -5.09 -19.15 24.70
CA PHE A 174 -6.43 -18.54 24.85
C PHE A 174 -7.33 -19.15 25.93
N ILE A 175 -6.81 -19.95 26.87
CA ILE A 175 -7.60 -20.45 28.01
C ILE A 175 -6.75 -20.37 29.27
N ASP A 176 -6.88 -19.26 30.00
CA ASP A 176 -6.98 -19.17 31.47
C ASP A 176 -6.71 -17.73 31.94
N GLN A 177 -7.68 -16.86 31.73
CA GLN A 177 -8.00 -15.76 32.64
C GLN A 177 -9.51 -15.73 32.82
N ASP A 178 -10.01 -16.64 33.65
CA ASP A 178 -11.19 -16.43 34.49
C ASP A 178 -11.39 -17.68 35.36
N SER A 179 -10.88 -17.61 36.57
CA SER A 179 -11.26 -18.48 37.70
C SER A 179 -10.94 -17.71 38.99
N GLU A 180 -11.88 -16.89 39.43
CA GLU A 180 -12.07 -16.58 40.85
C GLU A 180 -12.73 -17.77 41.57
#